data_AF-A0A6J4LAN6-F1
#
_entry.id   AF-A0A6J4LAN6-F1
#
_cell.length_a   1.000
_cell.length_b   1.000
_cell.length_c   1.000
_cell.angle_alpha   90.00
_cell.angle_beta   90.00
_cell.angle_gamma   90.00
#
_symmetry.space_group_name_H-M   'P 1'
#
loop_
_entity.id
_entity.type
_entity.pdbx_description
1 polymer ?
#
loop_
_entity_poly.entity_id
_entity_poly.type
_entity_poly.pdbx_seq_one_letter_code
_entity_poly.pdbx_strand_id
1 'polypeptide(L)'
;MARHIPQWLLLTISATLGGLVALGLREGVTSLRTPQSTPTPSAVVEAVVPPLPTPTSSPVVNAAPGSAEAILALVRADLAQQGALLLVSRSERHIALASAALITNDFGVADRELVAARTALDDAFGLVTEDLKQVIDVQRREVGRIRSELHIDPENSDEQLRATQDLLLGLIVPATP
;
A
#
# COMPACT_ATOMS: atom_id res chain seq x y z
N MET A 1 38.00 -2.25 47.44
CA MET A 1 37.95 -1.09 46.52
C MET A 1 37.26 -1.54 45.23
N ALA A 2 35.94 -1.35 45.13
CA ALA A 2 35.13 -1.82 44.00
C ALA A 2 35.06 -0.73 42.92
N ARG A 3 35.44 -1.06 41.68
CA ARG A 3 35.33 -0.16 40.52
C ARG A 3 33.87 -0.06 40.09
N HIS A 4 33.32 1.15 40.14
CA HIS A 4 32.02 1.45 39.53
C HIS A 4 32.13 1.38 38.01
N ILE A 5 31.43 0.41 37.42
CA ILE A 5 31.28 0.29 35.97
C ILE A 5 30.18 1.29 35.54
N PRO A 6 30.45 2.21 34.61
CA PRO A 6 29.49 3.23 34.20
C PRO A 6 28.31 2.60 33.44
N GLN A 7 27.08 2.92 33.84
CA GLN A 7 25.83 2.37 33.32
C GLN A 7 25.65 2.55 31.79
N TRP A 8 26.30 3.55 31.20
CA TRP A 8 26.32 3.75 29.74
C TRP A 8 26.97 2.59 28.97
N LEU A 9 27.84 1.81 29.60
CA LEU A 9 28.54 0.69 28.98
C LEU A 9 27.66 -0.58 28.90
N LEU A 10 26.61 -0.67 29.73
CA LEU A 10 25.64 -1.76 29.67
C LEU A 10 24.60 -1.53 28.55
N LEU A 11 24.28 -0.28 28.23
CA LEU A 11 23.33 0.06 27.17
C LEU A 11 23.89 -0.20 25.76
N THR A 12 25.19 -0.05 25.55
CA THR A 12 25.81 -0.29 24.23
C THR A 12 25.97 -1.78 23.91
N ILE A 13 26.15 -2.64 24.91
CA ILE A 13 26.25 -4.10 24.72
C ILE A 13 24.90 -4.71 24.35
N SER A 14 23.78 -4.21 24.89
CA SER A 14 22.45 -4.74 24.55
C SER A 14 22.03 -4.39 23.11
N ALA A 15 22.49 -3.26 22.58
CA ALA A 15 22.16 -2.82 21.22
C ALA A 15 22.93 -3.61 20.15
N THR A 16 24.17 -4.02 20.43
CA THR A 16 24.97 -4.82 19.48
C THR A 16 24.57 -6.29 19.46
N LEU A 17 24.08 -6.84 20.58
CA LEU A 17 23.64 -8.24 20.64
C LEU A 17 22.30 -8.47 19.91
N GLY A 18 21.39 -7.49 19.89
CA GLY A 18 20.12 -7.59 19.13
C GLY A 18 20.31 -7.56 17.60
N GLY A 19 21.29 -6.81 17.10
CA GLY A 19 21.57 -6.70 15.67
C GLY A 19 22.13 -7.99 15.04
N LEU A 20 22.89 -8.79 15.80
CA LEU A 20 23.49 -10.03 15.31
C LEU A 20 22.48 -11.19 15.20
N VAL A 21 21.45 -11.23 16.04
CA VAL A 21 20.40 -12.26 15.99
C VAL A 21 19.45 -12.03 14.79
N ALA A 22 19.19 -10.77 14.42
CA ALA A 22 18.32 -10.42 13.30
C ALA A 22 18.93 -10.77 11.92
N LEU A 23 20.26 -10.79 11.79
CA LEU A 23 20.94 -11.15 10.55
C LEU A 23 21.10 -12.67 10.38
N GLY A 24 21.30 -13.44 11.47
CA GLY A 24 21.48 -14.89 11.40
C GLY A 24 20.22 -15.68 11.04
N LEU A 25 19.03 -15.21 11.43
CA LEU A 25 17.77 -15.89 11.11
C LEU A 25 17.33 -15.73 9.66
N ARG A 26 17.80 -14.69 8.96
CA ARG A 26 17.39 -14.39 7.59
C ARG A 26 18.07 -15.31 6.56
N GLU A 27 19.27 -15.81 6.87
CA GLU A 27 20.02 -16.74 6.01
C GLU A 27 19.67 -18.22 6.26
N GLY A 28 19.13 -18.58 7.45
CA GLY A 28 18.75 -19.96 7.76
C GLY A 28 17.49 -20.46 7.03
N VAL A 29 16.54 -19.56 6.72
CA VAL A 29 15.24 -19.93 6.15
C VAL A 29 15.31 -20.14 4.62
N THR A 30 16.33 -19.59 3.94
CA THR A 30 16.50 -19.77 2.49
C THR A 30 17.05 -21.16 2.12
N SER A 31 17.68 -21.88 3.06
CA SER A 31 18.30 -23.19 2.80
C SER A 31 17.36 -24.40 2.91
N LEU A 32 16.08 -24.22 3.28
CA LEU A 32 15.12 -25.33 3.44
C LEU A 32 14.14 -25.52 2.27
N ARG A 33 14.28 -24.80 1.16
CA ARG A 33 13.50 -25.08 -0.06
C ARG A 33 14.21 -26.11 -0.95
N THR A 34 13.99 -27.39 -0.65
CA THR A 34 14.14 -28.46 -1.65
C THR A 34 12.89 -28.50 -2.55
N PRO A 35 13.03 -28.81 -3.85
CA PRO A 35 11.91 -28.75 -4.81
C PRO A 35 11.27 -30.14 -4.99
N GLN A 36 9.94 -30.28 -4.91
CA GLN A 36 9.23 -31.34 -5.63
C GLN A 36 7.73 -31.07 -5.86
N SER A 37 7.33 -31.31 -7.10
CA SER A 37 6.05 -31.19 -7.84
C SER A 37 4.81 -31.74 -7.09
N THR A 38 3.55 -31.30 -7.31
CA THR A 38 2.84 -30.98 -8.56
C THR A 38 1.49 -30.34 -8.19
N PRO A 39 0.99 -29.25 -8.81
CA PRO A 39 -0.41 -28.87 -8.67
C PRO A 39 -1.25 -29.38 -9.85
N THR A 40 -2.26 -30.19 -9.52
CA THR A 40 -3.47 -30.45 -10.32
C THR A 40 -4.09 -29.13 -10.81
N PRO A 41 -4.62 -29.04 -12.04
CA PRO A 41 -5.19 -27.79 -12.55
C PRO A 41 -6.49 -27.50 -11.81
N SER A 42 -6.43 -26.68 -10.76
CA SER A 42 -7.58 -25.98 -10.22
C SER A 42 -7.67 -24.65 -10.97
N ALA A 43 -8.83 -24.38 -11.56
CA ALA A 43 -9.09 -23.25 -12.43
C ALA A 43 -8.67 -21.94 -11.74
N VAL A 44 -7.55 -21.37 -12.20
CA VAL A 44 -7.13 -20.01 -11.86
C VAL A 44 -8.14 -19.09 -12.52
N VAL A 45 -9.00 -18.48 -11.71
CA VAL A 45 -9.65 -17.23 -12.12
C VAL A 45 -8.50 -16.24 -12.22
N GLU A 46 -8.05 -16.02 -13.44
CA GLU A 46 -7.04 -15.02 -13.78
C GLU A 46 -7.60 -13.67 -13.35
N ALA A 47 -7.17 -13.21 -12.17
CA ALA A 47 -7.29 -11.81 -11.80
C ALA A 47 -6.51 -11.05 -12.87
N VAL A 48 -7.22 -10.53 -13.86
CA VAL A 48 -6.68 -9.61 -14.84
C VAL A 48 -6.20 -8.39 -14.05
N VAL A 49 -4.92 -8.38 -13.71
CA VAL A 49 -4.23 -7.21 -13.17
C VAL A 49 -4.04 -6.28 -14.36
N PRO A 50 -4.83 -5.18 -14.49
CA PRO A 50 -4.55 -4.21 -15.53
C PRO A 50 -3.13 -3.65 -15.29
N PRO A 51 -2.32 -3.44 -16.34
CA PRO A 51 -1.03 -2.79 -16.18
C PRO A 51 -1.26 -1.43 -15.53
N LEU A 52 -0.50 -1.13 -14.46
CA LEU A 52 -0.52 0.16 -13.81
C LEU A 52 -0.17 1.22 -14.87
N PRO A 53 -1.10 2.09 -15.29
CA PRO A 53 -0.78 3.08 -16.30
C PRO A 53 0.27 4.02 -15.72
N THR A 54 1.37 4.20 -16.45
CA THR A 54 2.31 5.28 -16.18
C THR A 54 1.52 6.58 -16.17
N PRO A 55 1.59 7.42 -15.12
CA PRO A 55 0.89 8.69 -15.11
C PRO A 55 1.35 9.48 -16.32
N THR A 56 0.48 9.58 -17.31
CA THR A 56 0.75 10.38 -18.50
C THR A 56 0.79 11.82 -18.04
N SER A 57 1.84 12.52 -18.45
CA SER A 57 2.13 13.92 -18.13
C SER A 57 0.86 14.76 -18.08
N SER A 58 0.79 15.63 -17.06
CA SER A 58 -0.29 16.57 -16.77
C SER A 58 -1.06 17.03 -18.01
N PRO A 59 -2.39 17.22 -17.92
CA PRO A 59 -3.16 17.75 -19.03
C PRO A 59 -2.51 19.05 -19.51
N VAL A 60 -1.96 19.02 -20.73
CA VAL A 60 -1.53 20.22 -21.43
C VAL A 60 -2.82 20.96 -21.79
N VAL A 61 -3.29 21.79 -20.87
CA VAL A 61 -4.34 22.75 -21.15
C VAL A 61 -3.73 23.70 -22.18
N ASN A 62 -4.18 23.57 -23.44
CA ASN A 62 -3.84 24.49 -24.52
C ASN A 62 -4.57 25.82 -24.28
N ALA A 63 -4.29 26.46 -23.15
CA ALA A 63 -4.75 27.79 -22.84
C ALA A 63 -3.79 28.78 -23.48
N ALA A 64 -4.34 29.80 -24.13
CA ALA A 64 -3.56 30.94 -24.60
C ALA A 64 -2.67 31.45 -23.44
N PRO A 65 -1.35 31.56 -23.64
CA PRO A 65 -0.45 31.92 -22.55
C PRO A 65 -0.80 33.32 -22.04
N GLY A 66 -1.22 33.42 -20.78
CA GLY A 66 -1.29 34.69 -20.04
C GLY A 66 -2.65 35.15 -19.51
N SER A 67 -3.77 34.43 -19.70
CA SER A 67 -5.02 34.80 -19.01
C SER A 67 -4.99 34.33 -17.55
N ALA A 68 -5.39 35.20 -16.61
CA ALA A 68 -5.47 34.85 -15.18
C ALA A 68 -6.38 33.63 -14.94
N GLU A 69 -7.40 33.45 -15.78
CA GLU A 69 -8.33 32.33 -15.76
C GLU A 69 -7.65 31.00 -16.10
N ALA A 70 -6.73 30.99 -17.07
CA ALA A 70 -5.96 29.81 -17.42
C ALA A 70 -5.01 29.37 -16.29
N ILE A 71 -4.36 30.34 -15.64
CA ILE A 71 -3.50 30.09 -14.48
C ILE A 71 -4.32 29.54 -13.31
N LEU A 72 -5.49 30.11 -13.02
CA LEU A 72 -6.39 29.62 -11.98
C LEU A 72 -6.90 28.21 -12.27
N ALA A 73 -7.24 27.90 -13.51
CA ALA A 73 -7.64 26.55 -13.91
C ALA A 73 -6.51 25.53 -13.69
N LEU A 74 -5.27 25.89 -14.04
CA LEU A 74 -4.10 25.04 -13.83
C LEU A 74 -3.85 24.79 -12.33
N VAL A 75 -3.87 25.84 -11.51
CA VAL A 75 -3.66 25.71 -10.05
C VAL A 75 -4.75 24.86 -9.40
N ARG A 76 -6.01 24.99 -9.84
CA ARG A 76 -7.11 24.14 -9.33
C ARG A 76 -6.92 22.68 -9.70
N ALA A 77 -6.48 22.39 -10.93
CA ALA A 77 -6.20 21.04 -11.38
C ALA A 77 -5.04 20.40 -10.58
N ASP A 78 -3.96 21.15 -10.37
CA ASP A 78 -2.82 20.71 -9.56
C ASP A 78 -3.22 20.43 -8.10
N LEU A 79 -3.99 21.33 -7.48
CA LEU A 79 -4.49 21.14 -6.12
C LEU A 79 -5.42 19.93 -6.00
N ALA A 80 -6.31 19.72 -6.97
CA ALA A 80 -7.19 18.55 -7.01
C ALA A 80 -6.37 17.25 -7.09
N GLN A 81 -5.33 17.24 -7.91
CA GLN A 81 -4.44 16.08 -8.05
C GLN A 81 -3.65 15.79 -6.78
N GLN A 82 -3.11 16.82 -6.10
CA GLN A 82 -2.46 16.66 -4.80
C GLN A 82 -3.43 16.16 -3.73
N GLY A 83 -4.65 16.70 -3.71
CA GLY A 83 -5.72 16.24 -2.81
C GLY A 83 -6.07 14.77 -3.03
N ALA A 84 -6.16 14.33 -4.29
CA ALA A 84 -6.38 12.94 -4.63
C ALA A 84 -5.25 12.03 -4.15
N LEU A 85 -3.99 12.40 -4.36
CA LEU A 85 -2.83 11.63 -3.88
C LEU A 85 -2.79 11.51 -2.36
N LEU A 86 -3.18 12.57 -1.64
CA LEU A 86 -3.31 12.52 -0.18
C LEU A 86 -4.37 11.51 0.26
N LEU A 87 -5.51 11.44 -0.44
CA LEU A 87 -6.55 10.46 -0.13
C LEU A 87 -6.12 9.03 -0.48
N VAL A 88 -5.40 8.83 -1.57
CA VAL A 88 -4.80 7.52 -1.93
C VAL A 88 -3.81 7.07 -0.85
N SER A 89 -2.92 7.95 -0.39
CA SER A 89 -1.99 7.63 0.72
C SER A 89 -2.71 7.36 2.05
N ARG A 90 -3.83 8.02 2.31
CA ARG A 90 -4.68 7.71 3.46
C ARG A 90 -5.28 6.31 3.35
N SER A 91 -5.76 5.92 2.16
CA SER A 91 -6.25 4.56 1.92
C SER A 91 -5.16 3.50 2.16
N GLU A 92 -3.96 3.73 1.63
CA GLU A 92 -2.80 2.85 1.81
C GLU A 92 -2.52 2.63 3.31
N ARG A 93 -2.50 3.71 4.10
CA ARG A 93 -2.30 3.62 5.54
C ARG A 93 -3.38 2.75 6.23
N HIS A 94 -4.65 2.92 5.85
CA HIS A 94 -5.73 2.12 6.43
C HIS A 94 -5.61 0.63 6.06
N ILE A 95 -5.17 0.32 4.84
CA ILE A 95 -4.87 -1.06 4.44
C ILE A 95 -3.75 -1.65 5.29
N ALA A 96 -2.67 -0.89 5.53
CA ALA A 96 -1.58 -1.34 6.40
C ALA A 96 -2.06 -1.62 7.84
N LEU A 97 -2.98 -0.78 8.36
CA LEU A 97 -3.60 -1.00 9.67
C LEU A 97 -4.51 -2.23 9.69
N ALA A 98 -5.26 -2.48 8.61
CA ALA A 98 -6.08 -3.67 8.47
C ALA A 98 -5.21 -4.96 8.46
N SER A 99 -4.11 -4.96 7.71
CA SER A 99 -3.14 -6.07 7.73
C SER A 99 -2.53 -6.29 9.11
N ALA A 100 -2.16 -5.22 9.83
CA ALA A 100 -1.67 -5.34 11.20
C ALA A 100 -2.71 -5.94 12.15
N ALA A 101 -3.99 -5.58 11.98
CA ALA A 101 -5.09 -6.14 12.77
C ALA A 101 -5.30 -7.64 12.47
N LEU A 102 -5.20 -8.05 11.21
CA LEU A 102 -5.27 -9.46 10.80
C LEU A 102 -4.19 -10.32 11.45
N ILE A 103 -2.95 -9.82 11.55
CA ILE A 103 -1.84 -10.52 12.25
C ILE A 103 -2.22 -10.82 13.71
N THR A 104 -2.96 -9.92 14.34
CA THR A 104 -3.44 -10.07 15.73
C THR A 104 -4.79 -10.78 15.84
N ASN A 105 -5.35 -11.28 14.73
CA ASN A 105 -6.70 -11.86 14.62
C ASN A 105 -7.84 -10.91 15.05
N ASP A 106 -7.63 -9.60 14.98
CA ASP A 106 -8.67 -8.60 15.26
C ASP A 106 -9.44 -8.25 13.98
N PHE A 107 -10.35 -9.14 13.59
CA PHE A 107 -11.17 -8.97 12.38
C PHE A 107 -12.10 -7.76 12.47
N GLY A 108 -12.49 -7.34 13.68
CA GLY A 108 -13.35 -6.18 13.88
C GLY A 108 -12.62 -4.86 13.60
N VAL A 109 -11.35 -4.75 13.99
CA VAL A 109 -10.50 -3.63 13.58
C VAL A 109 -10.21 -3.71 12.08
N ALA A 110 -9.86 -4.89 11.56
CA ALA A 110 -9.57 -5.05 10.13
C ALA A 110 -10.76 -4.60 9.25
N ASP A 111 -11.99 -5.00 9.53
CA ASP A 111 -13.18 -4.56 8.78
C ASP A 111 -13.35 -3.03 8.81
N ARG A 112 -13.21 -2.41 9.98
CA ARG A 112 -13.33 -0.94 10.13
C ARG A 112 -12.26 -0.20 9.32
N GLU A 113 -11.03 -0.67 9.36
CA GLU A 113 -9.94 -0.06 8.59
C GLU A 113 -10.15 -0.24 7.08
N LEU A 114 -10.67 -1.39 6.62
CA LEU A 114 -11.04 -1.58 5.20
C LEU A 114 -12.19 -0.67 4.74
N VAL A 115 -13.16 -0.40 5.62
CA VAL A 115 -14.21 0.61 5.35
C VAL A 115 -13.60 2.01 5.20
N ALA A 116 -12.68 2.38 6.10
CA ALA A 116 -12.00 3.67 6.03
C ALA A 116 -11.13 3.80 4.77
N ALA A 117 -10.40 2.75 4.40
CA ALA A 117 -9.62 2.68 3.16
C ALA A 117 -10.51 2.91 1.94
N ARG A 118 -11.62 2.17 1.82
CA ARG A 118 -12.57 2.31 0.72
C ARG A 118 -13.16 3.71 0.65
N THR A 119 -13.53 4.29 1.79
CA THR A 119 -14.08 5.66 1.85
C THR A 119 -13.06 6.67 1.33
N ALA A 120 -11.79 6.55 1.71
CA ALA A 120 -10.73 7.41 1.19
C ALA A 120 -10.54 7.26 -0.33
N LEU A 121 -10.68 6.04 -0.88
CA LEU A 121 -10.65 5.82 -2.33
C LEU A 121 -11.90 6.35 -3.04
N ASP A 122 -13.09 6.26 -2.42
CA ASP A 122 -14.33 6.86 -2.93
C ASP A 122 -14.16 8.39 -3.06
N ASP A 123 -13.59 9.04 -2.04
CA ASP A 123 -13.29 10.47 -2.06
C ASP A 123 -12.22 10.81 -3.11
N ALA A 124 -11.16 9.98 -3.22
CA ALA A 124 -10.10 10.17 -4.22
C ALA A 124 -10.65 10.07 -5.64
N PHE A 125 -11.58 9.15 -5.90
CA PHE A 125 -12.22 8.96 -7.20
C PHE A 125 -12.91 10.23 -7.71
N GLY A 126 -13.45 11.05 -6.81
CA GLY A 126 -14.06 12.34 -7.15
C GLY A 126 -13.07 13.43 -7.57
N LEU A 127 -11.79 13.28 -7.24
CA LEU A 127 -10.76 14.30 -7.46
C LEU A 127 -9.75 13.93 -8.56
N VAL A 128 -9.57 12.64 -8.86
CA VAL A 128 -8.64 12.18 -9.90
C VAL A 128 -9.11 12.49 -11.33
N THR A 129 -8.16 12.55 -12.26
CA THR A 129 -8.42 12.64 -13.71
C THR A 129 -9.04 11.34 -14.24
N GLU A 130 -9.70 11.41 -15.40
CA GLU A 130 -10.35 10.25 -16.04
C GLU A 130 -9.41 9.06 -16.24
N ASP A 131 -8.14 9.32 -16.60
CA ASP A 131 -7.13 8.27 -16.82
C ASP A 131 -6.87 7.44 -15.54
N LEU A 132 -6.96 8.08 -14.38
CA LEU A 132 -6.71 7.44 -13.08
C LEU A 132 -8.00 6.87 -12.45
N LYS A 133 -9.18 7.32 -12.89
CA LYS A 133 -10.46 6.82 -12.36
C LYS A 133 -10.61 5.31 -12.51
N GLN A 134 -10.23 4.76 -13.66
CA GLN A 134 -10.30 3.32 -13.88
C GLN A 134 -9.45 2.55 -12.86
N VAL A 135 -8.25 3.05 -12.56
CA VAL A 135 -7.35 2.42 -11.60
C VAL A 135 -7.93 2.50 -10.19
N ILE A 136 -8.36 3.68 -9.77
CA ILE A 136 -8.98 3.87 -8.45
C ILE A 136 -10.26 3.03 -8.31
N ASP A 137 -11.08 2.91 -9.36
CA ASP A 137 -12.27 2.05 -9.34
C ASP A 137 -11.95 0.57 -9.12
N VAL A 138 -10.90 0.07 -9.78
CA VAL A 138 -10.42 -1.31 -9.55
C VAL A 138 -10.01 -1.49 -8.09
N GLN A 139 -9.23 -0.56 -7.53
CA GLN A 139 -8.81 -0.64 -6.13
C GLN A 139 -9.99 -0.57 -5.15
N ARG A 140 -10.99 0.27 -5.44
CA ARG A 140 -12.23 0.37 -4.63
C ARG A 140 -12.99 -0.95 -4.59
N ARG A 141 -13.13 -1.60 -5.75
CA ARG A 141 -13.80 -2.90 -5.86
C ARG A 141 -13.01 -3.98 -5.15
N GLU A 142 -11.69 -3.96 -5.27
CA GLU A 142 -10.82 -4.94 -4.64
C GLU A 142 -10.85 -4.87 -3.11
N VAL A 143 -10.74 -3.66 -2.53
CA VAL A 143 -10.91 -3.46 -1.07
C VAL A 143 -12.30 -3.93 -0.62
N GLY A 144 -13.34 -3.70 -1.41
CA GLY A 144 -14.68 -4.20 -1.15
C GLY A 144 -14.78 -5.72 -1.16
N ARG A 145 -14.09 -6.38 -2.10
CA ARG A 145 -14.02 -7.84 -2.21
C ARG A 145 -13.28 -8.46 -1.03
N ILE A 146 -12.07 -7.98 -0.72
CA ILE A 146 -11.27 -8.43 0.44
C ILE A 146 -12.10 -8.34 1.72
N ARG A 147 -12.77 -7.20 1.94
CA ARG A 147 -13.65 -7.02 3.09
C ARG A 147 -14.77 -8.07 3.16
N SER A 148 -15.39 -8.40 2.02
CA SER A 148 -16.46 -9.42 1.98
C SER A 148 -15.95 -10.84 2.26
N GLU A 149 -14.69 -11.11 1.95
CA GLU A 149 -14.02 -12.41 2.14
C GLU A 149 -13.33 -12.53 3.51
N LEU A 150 -13.17 -11.41 4.24
CA LEU A 150 -12.41 -11.30 5.48
C LEU A 150 -12.77 -12.36 6.55
N HIS A 151 -14.05 -12.73 6.63
CA HIS A 151 -14.55 -13.73 7.58
C HIS A 151 -14.64 -15.15 7.02
N ILE A 152 -14.42 -15.31 5.71
CA ILE A 152 -14.50 -16.58 5.00
C ILE A 152 -13.10 -17.17 4.83
N ASP A 153 -12.14 -16.34 4.39
CA ASP A 153 -10.77 -16.74 4.07
C ASP A 153 -9.77 -15.65 4.52
N PRO A 154 -9.46 -15.60 5.83
CA PRO A 154 -8.61 -14.54 6.39
C PRO A 154 -7.14 -14.65 5.98
N GLU A 155 -6.64 -15.85 5.67
CA GLU A 155 -5.25 -16.05 5.25
C GLU A 155 -5.00 -15.43 3.88
N ASN A 156 -5.89 -15.69 2.92
CA ASN A 156 -5.83 -15.12 1.58
C ASN A 156 -6.06 -13.60 1.59
N SER A 157 -6.86 -13.10 2.54
CA SER A 157 -7.10 -11.66 2.70
C SER A 157 -5.81 -10.87 3.02
N ASP A 158 -4.87 -11.43 3.79
CA ASP A 158 -3.59 -10.76 4.09
C ASP A 158 -2.70 -10.62 2.83
N GLU A 159 -2.62 -11.66 2.01
CA GLU A 159 -1.86 -11.62 0.74
C GLU A 159 -2.45 -10.60 -0.23
N GLN A 160 -3.77 -10.57 -0.36
CA GLN A 160 -4.48 -9.62 -1.23
C GLN A 160 -4.31 -8.17 -0.74
N LEU A 161 -4.28 -7.93 0.57
CA LEU A 161 -4.03 -6.60 1.12
C LEU A 161 -2.61 -6.11 0.81
N ARG A 162 -1.61 -6.98 0.90
CA ARG A 162 -0.23 -6.62 0.49
C ARG A 162 -0.17 -6.25 -0.99
N ALA A 163 -0.79 -7.05 -1.86
CA ALA A 163 -0.84 -6.76 -3.29
C ALA A 163 -1.53 -5.41 -3.58
N THR A 164 -2.62 -5.12 -2.87
CA THR A 164 -3.34 -3.84 -2.95
C THR A 164 -2.45 -2.68 -2.48
N GLN A 165 -1.71 -2.87 -1.39
CA GLN A 165 -0.79 -1.88 -0.85
C GLN A 165 0.31 -1.51 -1.85
N ASP A 166 0.94 -2.52 -2.48
CA ASP A 166 1.99 -2.30 -3.48
C ASP A 166 1.48 -1.49 -4.68
N LEU A 167 0.24 -1.74 -5.13
CA LEU A 167 -0.39 -0.99 -6.21
C LEU A 167 -0.67 0.47 -5.82
N LEU A 168 -1.19 0.71 -4.60
CA LEU A 168 -1.44 2.08 -4.13
C LEU A 168 -0.12 2.86 -3.94
N LEU A 169 0.92 2.22 -3.43
CA LEU A 169 2.25 2.82 -3.33
C LEU A 169 2.81 3.18 -4.72
N GLY A 170 2.59 2.34 -5.73
CA GLY A 170 2.95 2.63 -7.12
C GLY A 170 2.21 3.84 -7.71
N LEU A 171 1.03 4.20 -7.19
CA LEU A 171 0.31 5.42 -7.59
C LEU A 171 0.84 6.68 -6.89
N ILE A 172 1.40 6.52 -5.69
CA ILE A 172 1.92 7.62 -4.87
C ILE A 172 3.35 7.96 -5.28
N VAL A 173 4.18 6.95 -5.50
CA VAL A 173 5.59 7.09 -5.86
C VAL A 173 5.70 7.09 -7.39
N PRO A 174 6.03 8.22 -8.04
CA PRO A 174 6.25 8.22 -9.48
C PRO A 174 7.42 7.27 -9.80
N ALA A 175 7.27 6.43 -10.83
CA ALA A 175 8.34 5.59 -11.33
C ALA A 175 9.56 6.48 -11.63
N THR A 176 10.60 6.38 -10.80
CA THR A 176 11.88 7.03 -11.07
C THR A 176 12.47 6.42 -12.35
N PRO A 177 12.84 7.23 -13.35
CA PRO A 177 13.48 6.75 -14.58
C PRO A 177 14.87 6.16 -14.31
#